data_AF-A0A2A9GJT1-F1
#
_entry.id   AF-A0A2A9GJT1-F1
#
_cell.length_a   1.000
_cell.length_b   1.000
_cell.length_c   1.000
_cell.angle_alpha   90.00
_cell.angle_beta   90.00
_cell.angle_gamma   90.00
#
_symmetry.space_group_name_H-M   'P 1'
#
loop_
_entity.id
_entity.type
_entity.pdbx_description
1 polymer ?
#
loop_
_entity_poly.entity_id
_entity_poly.type
_entity_poly.pdbx_seq_one_letter_code
_entity_poly.pdbx_strand_id
1 'polypeptide(L)'
;MKRIFAAAVVASLSFAQPAQSDEPTQRVQADQAKATLFSLADPKPALFAACCKHCSKGKACGDSCISRSKTCHRGPGCACD
;
A
#
# COMPACT_ATOMS: atom_id res chain seq x y z
N MET A 1 61.64 10.02 29.40
CA MET A 1 60.77 9.98 30.59
C MET A 1 60.58 11.38 31.17
N LYS A 2 59.54 12.12 30.74
CA LYS A 2 58.85 13.18 31.52
C LYS A 2 57.68 13.70 30.66
N ARG A 3 56.49 13.10 30.84
CA ARG A 3 55.26 13.55 30.18
C ARG A 3 54.73 14.73 30.99
N ILE A 4 54.90 15.95 30.48
CA ILE A 4 54.32 17.15 31.07
C ILE A 4 52.93 17.30 30.45
N PHE A 5 51.92 16.90 31.21
CA PHE A 5 50.51 17.11 30.88
C PHE A 5 50.19 18.59 31.07
N ALA A 6 50.17 19.35 29.97
CA ALA A 6 49.57 20.68 29.95
C ALA A 6 48.22 20.56 29.24
N ALA A 7 47.15 20.55 30.04
CA ALA A 7 45.79 20.70 29.57
C ALA A 7 45.62 22.08 28.93
N ALA A 8 45.76 22.16 27.61
CA ALA A 8 45.29 23.30 26.84
C ALA A 8 43.93 22.93 26.26
N VAL A 9 42.89 23.40 26.95
CA VAL A 9 41.52 23.47 26.48
C VAL A 9 41.51 24.43 25.29
N VAL A 10 41.75 23.92 24.07
CA VAL A 10 41.64 24.75 22.86
C VAL A 10 40.17 24.77 22.46
N ALA A 11 39.56 25.89 22.82
CA ALA A 11 38.24 26.32 22.43
C ALA A 11 38.04 26.21 20.90
N SER A 12 36.89 25.63 20.52
CA SER A 12 36.05 26.03 19.39
C SER A 12 36.74 26.35 18.05
N LEU A 13 36.80 25.35 17.17
CA LEU A 13 36.58 25.57 15.74
C LEU A 13 35.32 24.81 15.34
N SER A 14 34.20 25.54 15.40
CA SER A 14 32.94 25.18 14.76
C SER A 14 33.21 25.02 13.26
N PHE A 15 33.40 23.79 12.80
CA PHE A 15 33.24 23.51 11.39
C PHE A 15 31.78 23.73 11.05
N ALA A 16 31.51 24.80 10.30
CA ALA A 16 30.24 25.01 9.65
C ALA A 16 29.90 23.77 8.83
N GLN A 17 28.92 22.98 9.29
CA GLN A 17 28.37 21.90 8.49
C GLN A 17 27.70 22.54 7.27
N PRO A 18 27.97 22.07 6.05
CA PRO A 18 27.19 22.51 4.89
C PRO A 18 25.73 22.18 5.18
N ALA A 19 24.84 23.08 4.78
CA ALA A 19 23.41 22.86 4.79
C ALA A 19 23.08 21.62 3.92
N GLN A 20 23.16 20.44 4.52
CA GLN A 20 22.53 19.24 4.03
C GLN A 20 21.06 19.43 4.37
N SER A 21 20.32 19.88 3.36
CA SER A 21 18.87 19.81 3.30
C SER A 21 18.45 18.34 3.30
N ASP A 22 18.59 17.68 4.45
CA ASP A 22 17.89 16.46 4.78
C ASP A 22 16.45 16.84 5.12
N GLU A 23 15.60 17.01 4.10
CA GLU A 23 14.18 16.70 4.25
C GLU A 23 13.85 15.47 3.40
N PRO A 24 14.04 14.26 3.98
CA PRO A 24 13.23 13.14 3.57
C PRO A 24 12.67 12.48 4.83
N THR A 25 11.35 12.43 5.00
CA THR A 25 10.59 11.30 5.60
C THR A 25 9.13 11.68 5.89
N GLN A 26 8.79 12.96 6.14
CA GLN A 26 7.45 13.25 6.68
C GLN A 26 6.31 13.30 5.65
N ARG A 27 6.54 13.77 4.41
CA ARG A 27 5.49 13.70 3.36
C ARG A 27 5.26 12.29 2.81
N VAL A 28 6.31 11.48 2.76
CA VAL A 28 6.24 10.11 2.23
C VAL A 28 5.30 9.25 3.10
N GLN A 29 5.22 9.51 4.41
CA GLN A 29 4.40 8.71 5.32
C GLN A 29 2.89 8.90 5.12
N ALA A 30 2.43 10.14 4.87
CA ALA A 30 1.01 10.44 4.66
C ALA A 30 0.51 9.91 3.31
N ASP A 31 1.35 10.00 2.28
CA ASP A 31 1.05 9.48 0.94
C ASP A 31 1.00 7.94 0.93
N GLN A 32 1.89 7.27 1.67
CA GLN A 32 1.88 5.82 1.80
C GLN A 32 0.69 5.28 2.61
N ALA A 33 0.30 5.98 3.69
CA ALA A 33 -0.89 5.60 4.46
C ALA A 33 -2.16 5.64 3.60
N LYS A 34 -2.30 6.68 2.76
CA LYS A 34 -3.44 6.82 1.87
C LYS A 34 -3.46 5.77 0.75
N ALA A 35 -2.30 5.44 0.18
CA ALA A 35 -2.18 4.36 -0.81
C ALA A 35 -2.54 3.00 -0.20
N THR A 36 -2.11 2.73 1.04
CA THR A 36 -2.41 1.48 1.74
C THR A 36 -3.90 1.38 2.08
N LEU A 37 -4.52 2.47 2.54
CA LEU A 37 -5.96 2.53 2.78
C LEU A 37 -6.78 2.31 1.51
N PHE A 38 -6.33 2.84 0.37
CA PHE A 38 -6.99 2.61 -0.92
C PHE A 38 -6.94 1.13 -1.30
N SER A 39 -5.79 0.48 -1.14
CA SER A 39 -5.61 -0.95 -1.46
C SER A 39 -6.33 -1.92 -0.52
N LEU A 40 -6.67 -1.47 0.70
CA LEU A 40 -7.53 -2.19 1.64
C LEU A 40 -9.02 -1.89 1.42
N ALA A 41 -9.33 -0.69 0.92
CA ALA A 41 -10.68 -0.29 0.52
C ALA A 41 -11.09 -0.86 -0.83
N ASP A 42 -10.13 -1.27 -1.67
CA ASP A 42 -10.38 -2.13 -2.82
C ASP A 42 -10.99 -3.44 -2.31
N PRO A 43 -12.27 -3.72 -2.59
CA PRO A 43 -12.81 -5.04 -2.32
C PRO A 43 -12.05 -5.99 -3.25
N LYS A 44 -10.99 -6.63 -2.74
CA LYS A 44 -10.43 -7.82 -3.37
C LYS A 44 -11.63 -8.68 -3.72
N PRO A 45 -11.82 -9.06 -5.00
CA PRO A 45 -12.96 -9.89 -5.38
C PRO A 45 -12.93 -11.06 -4.42
N ALA A 46 -13.94 -11.13 -3.54
CA ALA A 46 -13.95 -12.06 -2.44
C ALA A 46 -13.66 -13.41 -3.06
N LEU A 47 -12.56 -14.04 -2.62
CA LEU A 47 -12.26 -15.38 -3.05
C LEU A 47 -13.55 -16.16 -2.79
N PHE A 48 -14.17 -16.68 -3.85
CA PHE A 48 -15.44 -17.39 -3.78
C PHE A 48 -15.24 -18.58 -2.84
N ALA A 49 -15.40 -18.37 -1.54
CA ALA A 49 -15.21 -19.40 -0.53
C ALA A 49 -16.18 -20.56 -0.76
N ALA A 50 -17.29 -20.27 -1.43
CA ALA A 50 -17.94 -21.11 -2.41
C ALA A 50 -18.76 -20.18 -3.31
N CYS A 51 -19.03 -20.58 -4.55
CA CYS A 51 -20.03 -19.87 -5.35
C CYS A 51 -21.39 -19.97 -4.64
N CYS A 52 -22.06 -18.84 -4.45
CA CYS A 52 -23.41 -18.85 -3.85
C CYS A 52 -24.41 -19.57 -4.77
N LYS A 53 -24.10 -19.62 -6.07
CA LYS A 53 -24.92 -20.21 -7.12
C LYS A 53 -24.06 -20.67 -8.29
N HIS A 54 -24.38 -21.85 -8.83
CA HIS A 54 -23.70 -22.41 -10.01
C HIS A 54 -24.64 -22.44 -11.23
N CYS A 55 -24.15 -21.97 -12.37
CA CYS A 55 -24.94 -21.66 -13.56
C CYS A 55 -24.78 -22.68 -14.69
N SER A 56 -25.09 -23.96 -14.41
CA SER A 56 -24.87 -25.08 -15.36
C SER A 56 -25.56 -24.95 -16.73
N LYS A 57 -26.75 -24.33 -16.81
CA LYS A 57 -27.46 -24.09 -18.08
C LYS A 57 -27.10 -22.77 -18.77
N GLY A 58 -26.54 -21.83 -18.02
CA GLY A 58 -26.43 -20.43 -18.39
C GLY A 58 -25.00 -19.93 -18.30
N LYS A 59 -24.88 -18.64 -17.96
CA LYS A 59 -23.65 -18.04 -17.45
C LYS A 59 -23.94 -17.09 -16.28
N ALA A 60 -22.94 -16.87 -15.43
CA ALA A 60 -22.98 -15.98 -14.28
C ALA A 60 -23.02 -14.51 -14.72
N CYS A 61 -23.78 -13.71 -13.98
CA CYS A 61 -23.87 -12.27 -14.13
C CYS A 61 -24.28 -11.65 -12.78
N GLY A 62 -23.30 -11.11 -12.04
CA GLY A 62 -23.48 -10.73 -10.64
C GLY A 62 -23.83 -11.95 -9.79
N ASP A 63 -24.99 -11.92 -9.13
CA ASP A 63 -25.47 -13.00 -8.25
C ASP A 63 -26.51 -13.92 -8.93
N SER A 64 -26.67 -13.79 -10.25
CA SER A 64 -27.70 -14.49 -11.02
C SER A 64 -27.15 -15.23 -12.24
N CYS A 65 -27.91 -16.22 -12.73
CA CYS A 65 -27.63 -16.94 -13.96
C CYS A 65 -28.48 -16.39 -15.10
N ILE A 66 -27.85 -16.05 -16.22
CA ILE A 66 -28.51 -15.58 -17.44
C ILE A 66 -28.25 -16.55 -18.60
N SER A 67 -29.00 -16.42 -19.70
CA SER A 67 -28.72 -17.18 -20.92
C SER A 67 -27.31 -16.89 -21.46
N ARG A 68 -26.64 -17.91 -22.04
CA ARG A 68 -25.33 -17.75 -22.68
C ARG A 68 -25.32 -16.73 -23.83
N SER A 69 -26.47 -16.48 -24.46
CA SER A 69 -26.61 -15.48 -25.53
C SER A 69 -26.78 -14.03 -25.06
N LYS A 70 -27.08 -13.77 -23.78
CA LYS A 70 -27.36 -12.41 -23.27
C LYS A 70 -26.09 -11.67 -22.81
N THR A 71 -25.94 -10.39 -23.09
CA THR A 71 -24.82 -9.61 -22.54
C THR A 71 -25.04 -9.27 -21.06
N CYS A 72 -24.01 -9.45 -20.22
CA CYS A 72 -24.06 -9.05 -18.82
C CYS A 72 -23.61 -7.58 -18.70
N HIS A 73 -24.38 -6.78 -17.97
CA HIS A 73 -24.06 -5.39 -17.63
C HIS A 73 -23.88 -5.19 -16.12
N ARG A 74 -23.77 -6.29 -15.37
CA ARG A 74 -23.52 -6.28 -13.93
C ARG A 74 -22.02 -6.49 -13.69
N GLY A 75 -21.54 -5.94 -12.57
CA GLY A 75 -20.19 -6.24 -12.09
C GLY A 75 -20.07 -7.70 -11.62
N PRO A 76 -18.86 -8.09 -11.15
CA PRO A 76 -18.65 -9.36 -10.49
C PRO A 76 -19.63 -9.56 -9.33
N GLY A 77 -20.10 -10.78 -9.13
CA GLY A 77 -20.92 -11.16 -7.98
C GLY A 77 -20.64 -12.62 -7.62
N CYS A 78 -21.51 -13.23 -6.81
CA CYS A 78 -21.23 -14.53 -6.20
C CYS A 78 -21.62 -15.75 -7.06
N ALA A 79 -22.23 -15.56 -8.23
CA ALA A 79 -22.56 -16.66 -9.14
C ALA A 79 -21.36 -17.09 -9.99
N CYS A 80 -21.30 -18.39 -10.33
CA CYS A 80 -20.23 -18.99 -11.13
C CYS A 80 -20.78 -19.85 -12.26
N ASP A 81 -19.93 -20.12 -13.26
CA ASP A 81 -20.23 -20.94 -14.44
C ASP A 81 -19.98 -22.43 -14.22
#